data_AF-A0A7Z1PZM9-F1
#
_entry.id   AF-A0A7Z1PZM9-F1
#
_cell.length_a   1.000
_cell.length_b   1.000
_cell.length_c   1.000
_cell.angle_alpha   90.00
_cell.angle_beta   90.00
_cell.angle_gamma   90.00
#
_symmetry.space_group_name_H-M   'P 1'
#
loop_
_entity.id
_entity.type
_entity.pdbx_description
1 polymer ?
#
loop_
_entity_poly.entity_id
_entity_poly.type
_entity_poly.pdbx_seq_one_letter_code
_entity_poly.pdbx_strand_id
1 'polypeptide(L)'
;MEKQRGHTGKVKGATALPAELLAQSNHDPYFLPEGLEVWAGEPLYILVALWCLHQGAWINRNQIAAAFRTGSRRASMVLGY
;
A
#
# COMPACT_ATOMS: atom_id res chain seq x y z
N MET A 1 28.40 19.57 5.16
CA MET A 1 27.31 19.57 6.16
C MET A 1 26.17 18.73 5.60
N GLU A 2 26.27 17.42 5.80
CA GLU A 2 25.37 16.43 5.19
C GLU A 2 24.28 16.08 6.20
N LYS A 3 23.07 16.60 5.98
CA LYS A 3 21.96 16.46 6.92
C LYS A 3 21.27 15.12 6.64
N GLN A 4 21.71 14.09 7.34
CA GLN A 4 21.04 12.78 7.40
C GLN A 4 19.57 12.98 7.78
N ARG A 5 18.66 12.65 6.85
CA ARG A 5 17.22 12.58 7.13
C ARG A 5 16.96 11.25 7.81
N GLY A 6 16.59 11.32 9.09
CA GLY A 6 16.28 10.16 9.92
C GLY A 6 15.15 9.34 9.34
N HIS A 7 15.48 8.14 8.91
CA HIS A 7 14.55 7.05 8.64
C HIS A 7 14.43 6.25 9.93
N THR A 8 13.46 6.60 10.78
CA THR A 8 13.12 5.81 11.97
C THR A 8 11.62 5.55 12.04
N GLY A 9 11.10 4.96 10.97
CA GLY A 9 9.96 4.06 11.08
C GLY A 9 10.46 2.78 11.78
N LYS A 10 9.93 2.51 12.97
CA LYS A 10 10.29 1.36 13.81
C LYS A 10 10.05 0.06 13.02
N VAL A 11 11.12 -0.56 12.52
CA VAL A 11 11.08 -1.91 11.93
C VAL A 11 10.82 -2.93 13.04
N LYS A 12 9.56 -3.27 13.26
CA LYS A 12 9.20 -4.44 14.07
C LYS A 12 9.11 -5.65 13.14
N GLY A 13 10.16 -6.46 13.20
CA GLY A 13 10.14 -7.91 13.00
C GLY A 13 9.42 -8.42 11.76
N ALA A 14 10.20 -8.71 10.71
CA ALA A 14 9.79 -9.63 9.66
C ALA A 14 9.37 -10.98 10.28
N THR A 15 8.08 -11.27 10.25
CA THR A 15 7.53 -12.61 10.30
C THR A 15 6.47 -12.64 9.22
N ALA A 16 6.62 -13.54 8.26
CA ALA A 16 5.65 -13.76 7.21
C ALA A 16 4.28 -14.05 7.84
N LEU A 17 3.41 -13.04 7.87
CA LEU A 17 2.03 -13.16 8.32
C LEU A 17 1.14 -12.82 7.12
N PRO A 18 0.13 -13.66 6.81
CA PRO A 18 -0.72 -13.47 5.65
C PRO A 18 -1.55 -12.20 5.83
N ALA A 19 -1.21 -11.20 5.03
CA ALA A 19 -1.99 -10.00 4.73
C ALA A 19 -2.73 -9.35 5.91
N GLU A 20 -2.00 -8.49 6.60
CA GLU A 20 -2.50 -7.73 7.72
C GLU A 20 -3.46 -6.62 7.24
N LEU A 21 -4.57 -6.47 7.95
CA LEU A 21 -5.54 -5.40 7.72
C LEU A 21 -4.95 -4.10 8.25
N LEU A 22 -4.44 -3.24 7.37
CA LEU A 22 -3.83 -1.98 7.77
C LEU A 22 -4.92 -0.92 7.95
N ALA A 23 -5.11 -0.49 9.19
CA ALA A 23 -6.01 0.61 9.56
C ALA A 23 -5.20 1.88 9.85
N GLN A 24 -5.27 2.85 8.94
CA GLN A 24 -4.82 4.22 9.23
C GLN A 24 -5.99 4.95 9.91
N SER A 25 -5.72 5.72 10.96
CA SER A 25 -6.73 6.28 11.88
C SER A 25 -7.79 7.21 11.27
N ASN A 26 -7.70 7.52 9.98
CA ASN A 26 -8.68 8.31 9.21
C ASN A 26 -9.15 7.64 7.91
N HIS A 27 -8.82 6.37 7.68
CA HIS A 27 -9.11 5.69 6.45
C HIS A 27 -9.66 4.29 6.71
N ASP A 28 -10.62 3.86 5.87
CA ASP A 28 -11.08 2.47 5.94
C ASP A 28 -9.89 1.52 5.83
N PRO A 29 -9.96 0.38 6.52
CA PRO A 29 -8.91 -0.62 6.43
C PRO A 29 -8.74 -1.12 4.99
N TYR A 30 -7.53 -1.56 4.66
CA TYR A 30 -7.23 -2.20 3.39
C TYR A 30 -6.34 -3.43 3.60
N PHE A 31 -6.35 -4.31 2.61
CA PHE A 31 -5.50 -5.49 2.56
C PHE A 31 -4.21 -5.15 1.83
N LEU A 32 -3.07 -5.57 2.37
CA LEU A 32 -1.78 -5.41 1.70
C LEU A 32 -1.51 -6.63 0.81
N PRO A 33 -1.37 -6.47 -0.53
CA PRO A 33 -0.92 -7.53 -1.41
C PRO A 33 0.47 -8.07 -1.04
N GLU A 34 0.72 -9.34 -1.35
CA GLU A 34 2.03 -9.97 -1.16
C GLU A 34 3.14 -9.21 -1.88
N GLY A 35 4.31 -9.16 -1.26
CA GLY A 35 5.49 -8.52 -1.82
C GLY A 35 5.53 -7.01 -1.58
N LEU A 36 4.60 -6.46 -0.80
CA LEU A 36 4.59 -5.05 -0.39
C LEU A 36 4.92 -4.83 1.10
N GLU A 37 5.29 -5.88 1.84
CA GLU A 37 5.46 -5.87 3.30
C GLU A 37 6.53 -4.86 3.74
N VAL A 38 7.58 -4.69 2.94
CA VAL A 38 8.65 -3.70 3.20
C VAL A 38 8.12 -2.26 3.19
N TRP A 39 7.00 -2.01 2.51
CA TRP A 39 6.37 -0.70 2.38
C TRP A 39 5.08 -0.56 3.20
N ALA A 40 4.73 -1.50 4.08
CA ALA A 40 3.47 -1.52 4.82
C ALA A 40 3.14 -0.23 5.63
N GLY A 41 4.13 0.63 5.89
CA GLY A 41 3.94 1.93 6.53
C GLY A 41 3.63 3.10 5.59
N GLU A 42 3.72 2.90 4.28
CA GLU A 42 3.50 3.93 3.27
C GLU A 42 2.00 4.25 3.07
N PRO A 43 1.66 5.43 2.53
CA PRO A 43 0.29 5.75 2.16
C PRO A 43 -0.27 4.78 1.11
N LEU A 44 -1.58 4.52 1.15
CA LEU A 44 -2.25 3.60 0.22
C LEU A 44 -1.96 3.91 -1.25
N TYR A 45 -1.90 5.19 -1.65
CA TYR A 45 -1.65 5.54 -3.06
C TYR A 45 -0.23 5.17 -3.51
N ILE A 46 0.77 5.23 -2.61
CA ILE A 46 2.13 4.77 -2.88
C ILE A 46 2.14 3.25 -3.03
N LEU A 47 1.48 2.54 -2.12
CA LEU A 47 1.36 1.08 -2.17
C LEU A 47 0.69 0.60 -3.46
N VAL A 48 -0.37 1.29 -3.89
CA VAL A 48 -1.05 1.00 -5.17
C VAL A 48 -0.14 1.27 -6.35
N ALA A 49 0.61 2.38 -6.36
CA ALA A 49 1.55 2.69 -7.44
C ALA A 49 2.67 1.63 -7.57
N LEU A 50 3.25 1.23 -6.44
CA LEU A 50 4.23 0.13 -6.39
C LEU A 50 3.62 -1.16 -6.90
N TRP A 51 2.44 -1.54 -6.40
CA TRP A 51 1.75 -2.74 -6.86
C TRP A 51 1.52 -2.75 -8.38
N CYS A 52 1.04 -1.63 -8.94
CA CYS A 52 0.84 -1.46 -10.37
C CYS A 52 2.14 -1.63 -11.17
N LEU A 53 3.26 -1.10 -10.68
CA LEU A 53 4.57 -1.26 -11.30
C LEU A 53 4.98 -2.74 -11.40
N HIS A 54 4.66 -3.54 -10.37
CA HIS A 54 4.95 -4.97 -10.35
C HIS A 54 4.06 -5.79 -11.31
N GLN A 55 2.87 -5.31 -11.69
CA GLN A 55 1.97 -6.06 -12.57
C GLN A 55 2.42 -6.11 -14.04
N GLY A 56 3.21 -5.12 -14.49
CA GLY A 56 3.66 -5.05 -15.88
C GLY A 56 2.52 -4.97 -16.92
N ALA A 57 1.33 -4.56 -16.50
CA ALA A 57 0.12 -4.53 -17.33
C ALA A 57 -0.72 -3.27 -17.04
N TRP A 58 -1.66 -2.97 -17.94
CA TRP A 58 -2.65 -1.92 -17.70
C TRP A 58 -3.60 -2.32 -16.58
N ILE A 59 -3.59 -1.55 -15.50
CA ILE A 59 -4.42 -1.80 -14.31
C ILE A 59 -5.61 -0.84 -14.29
N ASN A 60 -6.79 -1.40 -14.02
CA ASN A 60 -8.01 -0.63 -13.80
C ASN A 60 -8.42 -0.59 -12.32
N ARG A 61 -9.37 0.31 -12.00
CA ARG A 61 -9.88 0.50 -10.63
C ARG A 61 -10.42 -0.77 -9.96
N ASN A 62 -11.01 -1.69 -10.73
CA ASN A 62 -11.62 -2.90 -10.17
C ASN A 62 -10.54 -3.90 -9.73
N GLN A 63 -9.42 -3.96 -10.47
CA GLN A 63 -8.27 -4.77 -10.09
C GLN A 63 -7.64 -4.25 -8.79
N ILE A 64 -7.51 -2.93 -8.65
CA ILE A 64 -7.03 -2.29 -7.40
C ILE A 64 -7.99 -2.58 -6.24
N ALA A 65 -9.29 -2.41 -6.47
CA ALA A 65 -10.32 -2.71 -5.47
C ALA A 65 -10.25 -4.16 -5.00
N ALA A 66 -10.06 -5.11 -5.93
CA ALA A 66 -9.92 -6.53 -5.59
C ALA A 66 -8.62 -6.84 -4.84
N ALA A 67 -7.47 -6.34 -5.31
CA ALA A 67 -6.17 -6.62 -4.71
C ALA A 67 -6.03 -6.06 -3.29
N PHE A 68 -6.47 -4.80 -3.10
CA PHE A 68 -6.38 -4.12 -1.81
C PHE A 68 -7.63 -4.31 -0.94
N ARG A 69 -8.62 -5.07 -1.43
CA ARG A 69 -9.95 -5.25 -0.80
C ARG A 69 -10.58 -3.90 -0.38
N THR A 70 -10.40 -2.89 -1.23
CA THR A 70 -10.98 -1.56 -1.04
C THR A 70 -12.25 -1.41 -1.89
N GLY A 71 -13.11 -0.45 -1.53
CA GLY A 71 -14.25 -0.11 -2.36
C GLY A 71 -13.83 0.52 -3.70
N SER A 72 -14.59 0.28 -4.76
CA SER A 72 -14.34 0.81 -6.11
C SER A 72 -14.22 2.35 -6.16
N ARG A 73 -15.00 3.06 -5.33
CA ARG A 73 -14.89 4.53 -5.17
C ARG A 73 -13.50 4.95 -4.70
N ARG A 74 -12.93 4.23 -3.75
CA ARG A 74 -11.62 4.54 -3.17
C ARG A 74 -10.49 4.19 -4.13
N ALA A 75 -10.60 3.06 -4.83
CA ALA A 75 -9.67 2.73 -5.91
C ALA A 75 -9.65 3.81 -7.01
N SER A 76 -10.82 4.35 -7.39
CA SER A 76 -10.89 5.48 -8.33
C SER A 76 -10.22 6.75 -7.79
N MET A 77 -10.40 7.06 -6.50
CA MET A 77 -9.74 8.23 -5.89
C MET A 77 -8.22 8.09 -5.90
N VAL A 78 -7.69 6.90 -5.57
CA VAL A 78 -6.25 6.62 -5.59
C VAL A 78 -5.64 6.78 -6.98
N LEU A 79 -6.36 6.38 -8.04
CA LEU A 79 -5.91 6.58 -9.42
C LEU A 79 -5.84 8.06 -9.85
N GLY A 80 -6.51 8.96 -9.12
CA GLY A 80 -6.50 10.40 -9.41
C GLY A 80 -5.41 11.20 -8.69
N TYR A 81 -4.68 10.57 -7.76
CA TYR A 81 -3.52 11.16 -7.07
C TYR A 81 -2.25 11.02 -7.91
#